data_AF-A0A929RFY5-F1
#
_entry.id   AF-A0A929RFY5-F1
#
_cell.length_a   1.000
_cell.length_b   1.000
_cell.length_c   1.000
_cell.angle_alpha   90.00
_cell.angle_beta   90.00
_cell.angle_gamma   90.00
#
_symmetry.space_group_name_H-M   'P 1'
#
loop_
_entity.id
_entity.type
_entity.pdbx_description
1 polymer ?
#
loop_
_entity_poly.entity_id
_entity_poly.type
_entity_poly.pdbx_seq_one_letter_code
_entity_poly.pdbx_strand_id
1 'polypeptide(L)'
;MSAAPAQFPTATILAYPRIGRGRELKRALEARWAGRITEAELIQAANDLRKENLARLVELGLNPSDASLADAPSLYDHVLDATILLGAIP
;
A
#
# COMPACT_ATOMS: atom_id res chain seq x y z
N MET A 1 -23.33 5.89 28.00
CA MET A 1 -23.86 6.01 26.62
C MET A 1 -23.39 4.78 25.86
N SER A 2 -24.30 3.89 25.46
CA SER A 2 -23.94 2.68 24.70
C SER A 2 -23.73 3.08 23.25
N ALA A 3 -22.54 2.85 22.68
CA ALA A 3 -22.29 3.12 21.27
C ALA A 3 -23.17 2.18 20.43
N ALA A 4 -23.83 2.71 19.40
CA ALA A 4 -24.53 1.89 18.42
C ALA A 4 -23.53 0.93 17.75
N PRO A 5 -23.90 -0.34 17.48
CA PRO A 5 -22.99 -1.27 16.83
C PRO A 5 -22.63 -0.76 15.44
N ALA A 6 -21.33 -0.68 15.14
CA ALA A 6 -20.84 -0.31 13.82
C ALA A 6 -21.31 -1.36 12.80
N GLN A 7 -21.95 -0.91 11.72
CA GLN A 7 -22.42 -1.80 10.68
C GLN A 7 -21.24 -2.21 9.79
N PHE A 8 -21.03 -3.53 9.65
CA PHE A 8 -19.99 -4.06 8.76
C PHE A 8 -20.35 -3.74 7.30
N PRO A 9 -19.36 -3.31 6.48
CA PRO A 9 -19.59 -3.14 5.05
C PRO A 9 -19.95 -4.48 4.38
N THR A 10 -20.81 -4.43 3.36
CA THR A 10 -21.26 -5.63 2.61
C THR A 10 -20.17 -6.21 1.70
N ALA A 11 -19.15 -5.42 1.37
CA ALA A 11 -17.97 -5.84 0.63
C ALA A 11 -16.76 -5.00 1.05
N THR A 12 -15.57 -5.58 0.96
CA THR A 12 -14.29 -4.88 1.11
C THR A 12 -13.32 -5.35 0.03
N ILE A 13 -12.40 -4.47 -0.36
CA ILE A 13 -11.32 -4.81 -1.27
C ILE A 13 -10.13 -5.27 -0.43
N LEU A 14 -9.63 -6.49 -0.70
CA LEU A 14 -8.50 -7.05 0.07
C LEU A 14 -7.15 -6.41 -0.27
N ALA A 15 -6.97 -6.02 -1.53
CA ALA A 15 -5.71 -5.47 -2.03
C ALA A 15 -5.93 -4.64 -3.29
N TYR A 16 -5.01 -3.71 -3.55
CA TYR A 16 -4.94 -2.93 -4.78
C TYR A 16 -3.55 -3.10 -5.44
N PRO A 17 -3.43 -3.06 -6.78
CA PRO A 17 -2.14 -3.19 -7.45
C PRO A 17 -1.13 -2.12 -7.00
N ARG A 18 -0.14 -2.54 -6.22
CA ARG A 18 0.91 -1.66 -5.67
C ARG A 18 1.86 -1.07 -6.71
N ILE A 19 1.87 -1.60 -7.94
CA ILE A 19 2.87 -1.22 -8.95
C ILE A 19 2.61 0.16 -9.55
N GLY A 20 1.36 0.64 -9.48
CA GLY A 20 0.92 1.90 -10.09
C GLY A 20 0.68 1.81 -11.60
N ARG A 21 -0.14 2.73 -12.12
CA ARG A 21 -0.60 2.72 -13.53
C ARG A 21 0.55 2.83 -14.52
N GLY A 22 1.60 3.56 -14.16
CA GLY A 22 2.80 3.70 -14.96
C GLY A 22 3.90 2.71 -14.59
N ARG A 23 3.74 1.86 -13.56
CA ARG A 23 4.82 1.04 -12.96
C ARG A 23 5.83 1.88 -12.16
N GLU A 24 5.34 2.86 -11.42
CA GLU A 24 6.10 3.79 -10.59
C GLU A 24 6.99 3.05 -9.59
N LEU A 25 6.42 2.09 -8.84
CA LEU A 25 7.18 1.32 -7.85
C LEU A 25 8.32 0.51 -8.48
N LYS A 26 8.07 -0.10 -9.66
CA LYS A 26 9.11 -0.83 -10.41
C LYS A 26 10.27 0.09 -10.78
N ARG A 27 9.98 1.26 -11.34
CA ARG A 27 11.02 2.23 -11.73
C ARG A 27 11.83 2.71 -10.54
N ALA A 28 11.16 3.01 -9.43
CA ALA A 28 11.83 3.44 -8.20
C ALA A 28 12.76 2.34 -7.64
N LEU A 29 12.30 1.09 -7.59
CA LEU A 29 13.13 -0.05 -7.17
C LEU A 29 14.35 -0.23 -8.07
N GLU A 30 14.15 -0.25 -9.39
CA GLU A 30 15.24 -0.40 -10.36
C GLU A 30 16.24 0.75 -10.28
N ALA A 31 15.77 1.99 -10.05
CA ALA A 31 16.63 3.14 -9.82
C ALA A 31 17.42 2.99 -8.52
N ARG A 32 16.79 2.50 -7.44
CA ARG A 32 17.46 2.28 -6.15
C ARG A 32 18.53 1.19 -6.24
N TRP A 33 18.23 0.07 -6.91
CA TRP A 33 19.19 -1.01 -7.14
C TRP A 33 20.37 -0.58 -8.02
N ALA A 34 20.11 0.30 -8.98
CA ALA A 34 21.15 0.90 -9.81
C ALA A 34 21.91 2.06 -9.13
N GLY A 35 21.62 2.38 -7.87
CA GLY A 35 22.26 3.47 -7.14
C GLY A 35 21.94 4.88 -7.65
N ARG A 36 20.87 5.03 -8.45
CA ARG A 36 20.45 6.33 -9.03
C ARG A 36 19.59 7.18 -8.09
N ILE A 37 18.96 6.55 -7.11
CA ILE A 37 18.20 7.22 -6.05
C ILE A 37 18.58 6.65 -4.69
N THR A 38 18.37 7.46 -3.66
CA THR A 38 18.51 7.11 -2.24
C THR A 38 17.34 6.24 -1.77
N GLU A 39 17.50 5.64 -0.59
CA GLU A 39 16.42 4.92 0.08
C GLU A 39 15.25 5.85 0.45
N ALA A 40 15.55 7.08 0.89
CA ALA A 40 14.52 8.07 1.20
C ALA A 40 13.66 8.41 -0.02
N GLU A 41 14.28 8.55 -1.20
CA GLU A 41 13.55 8.77 -2.46
C GLU A 41 12.69 7.56 -2.87
N LEU A 42 13.17 6.33 -2.65
CA LEU A 42 12.36 5.12 -2.87
C LEU A 42 11.13 5.09 -1.95
N ILE A 43 11.33 5.35 -0.66
CA ILE A 43 10.23 5.38 0.33
C ILE A 43 9.23 6.49 -0.02
N GLN A 44 9.72 7.67 -0.42
CA GLN A 44 8.86 8.77 -0.83
C GLN A 44 8.02 8.40 -2.06
N ALA A 45 8.63 7.82 -3.10
CA ALA A 45 7.93 7.38 -4.29
C ALA A 45 6.85 6.31 -4.00
N ALA A 46 7.15 5.36 -3.11
CA ALA A 46 6.18 4.35 -2.68
C ALA A 46 5.01 4.96 -1.88
N ASN A 47 5.29 5.92 -1.00
CA ASN A 47 4.27 6.60 -0.21
C ASN A 47 3.35 7.47 -1.06
N ASP A 48 3.90 8.20 -2.04
CA ASP A 48 3.09 9.03 -2.93
C ASP A 48 2.20 8.16 -3.82
N LEU A 49 2.73 7.05 -4.34
CA LEU A 49 1.93 6.07 -5.07
C LEU A 49 0.79 5.48 -4.22
N ARG A 50 1.04 5.19 -2.94
CA ARG A 50 -0.01 4.73 -2.00
C ARG A 50 -1.10 5.79 -1.82
N LYS A 51 -0.73 7.06 -1.63
CA LYS A 51 -1.69 8.16 -1.51
C LYS A 51 -2.54 8.30 -2.78
N GLU A 52 -1.93 8.23 -3.96
CA GLU A 52 -2.63 8.28 -5.25
C GLU A 52 -3.63 7.12 -5.38
N ASN A 53 -3.23 5.90 -5.03
CA ASN A 53 -4.11 4.73 -5.06
C ASN A 53 -5.29 4.86 -4.09
N LEU A 54 -5.04 5.31 -2.86
CA LEU A 54 -6.10 5.52 -1.86
C LEU A 54 -7.07 6.62 -2.31
N ALA A 55 -6.56 7.75 -2.81
CA ALA A 55 -7.39 8.82 -3.37
C ALA A 55 -8.28 8.32 -4.50
N ARG A 56 -7.72 7.50 -5.40
CA ARG A 56 -8.49 6.87 -6.48
C ARG A 56 -9.58 5.94 -5.98
N LEU A 57 -9.32 5.13 -4.94
CA LEU A 57 -10.35 4.25 -4.37
C LEU A 57 -11.51 5.06 -3.76
N VAL A 58 -11.20 6.20 -3.13
CA VAL A 58 -12.22 7.14 -2.63
C VAL A 58 -13.03 7.75 -3.78
N GLU A 59 -12.38 8.20 -4.86
CA GLU A 59 -13.07 8.69 -6.07
C GLU A 59 -14.01 7.64 -6.70
N LEU A 60 -13.68 6.36 -6.56
CA LEU A 60 -14.51 5.24 -7.04
C LEU A 60 -15.66 4.88 -6.09
N GLY A 61 -15.83 5.60 -4.98
CA GLY A 61 -16.96 5.48 -4.07
C GLY A 61 -16.69 4.68 -2.81
N LEU A 62 -15.44 4.29 -2.54
CA LEU A 62 -15.08 3.72 -1.23
C LEU A 62 -15.00 4.80 -0.17
N ASN A 63 -15.39 4.44 1.04
CA ASN A 63 -15.44 5.40 2.14
C ASN A 63 -14.05 5.51 2.81
N PRO A 64 -13.47 6.72 2.92
CA PRO A 64 -12.18 6.92 3.56
C PRO A 64 -12.17 6.64 5.07
N SER A 65 -13.33 6.57 5.72
CA SER A 65 -13.45 6.40 7.17
C SER A 65 -13.79 4.97 7.61
N ASP A 66 -13.80 3.99 6.72
CA ASP A 66 -14.09 2.60 7.06
C ASP A 66 -13.05 1.61 6.51
N ALA A 67 -13.30 0.31 6.74
CA ALA A 67 -12.41 -0.77 6.37
C ALA A 67 -12.55 -1.21 4.88
N SER A 68 -13.19 -0.41 4.02
CA SER A 68 -13.36 -0.73 2.60
C SER A 68 -12.14 -0.38 1.73
N LEU A 69 -11.25 0.50 2.21
CA LEU A 69 -10.04 0.90 1.50
C LEU A 69 -8.95 -0.18 1.57
N ALA A 70 -8.50 -0.62 0.39
CA ALA A 70 -7.36 -1.50 0.25
C ALA A 70 -6.04 -0.71 0.20
N ASP A 71 -5.03 -1.19 0.92
CA ASP A 71 -3.67 -0.68 0.90
C ASP A 71 -2.66 -1.84 0.67
N ALA A 72 -1.47 -1.53 0.17
CA ALA A 72 -0.43 -2.49 -0.14
C ALA A 72 0.96 -1.89 0.14
N PRO A 73 1.46 -1.96 1.38
CA PRO A 73 2.68 -1.25 1.80
C PRO A 73 4.00 -1.90 1.35
N SER A 74 3.96 -3.12 0.82
CA SER A 74 5.17 -3.89 0.49
C SER A 74 5.98 -3.29 -0.66
N LEU A 75 7.28 -3.11 -0.45
CA LEU A 75 8.20 -2.69 -1.51
C LEU A 75 8.54 -3.82 -2.48
N TYR A 76 8.47 -5.09 -2.05
CA TYR A 76 8.93 -6.21 -2.88
C TYR A 76 8.06 -7.45 -2.75
N ASP A 77 7.89 -7.98 -1.55
CA ASP A 77 7.05 -9.15 -1.32
C ASP A 77 6.50 -9.15 0.11
N HIS A 78 5.20 -9.42 0.24
CA HIS A 78 4.52 -9.34 1.53
C HIS A 78 4.82 -10.56 2.43
N VAL A 79 5.21 -11.70 1.84
CA VAL A 79 5.70 -12.85 2.63
C VAL A 79 7.09 -12.54 3.15
N LEU A 80 7.96 -11.93 2.33
CA LEU A 80 9.26 -11.41 2.79
C LEU A 80 9.12 -10.38 3.91
N ASP A 81 8.17 -9.45 3.80
CA ASP A 81 7.90 -8.50 4.89
C ASP A 81 7.50 -9.23 6.19
N ALA A 82 6.67 -10.27 6.08
CA ALA A 82 6.28 -11.10 7.21
C ALA A 82 7.46 -11.90 7.80
N THR A 83 8.36 -12.43 6.99
CA THR A 83 9.54 -13.14 7.50
C THR A 83 10.47 -12.20 8.26
N ILE A 84 10.69 -10.98 7.77
CA ILE A 84 11.48 -9.95 8.46
C ILE A 84 10.79 -9.56 9.79
N LEU A 85 9.48 -9.31 9.77
CA LEU A 85 8.71 -8.97 10.97
C LEU A 85 8.83 -10.03 12.08
N LEU A 86 8.79 -11.30 11.70
CA LEU A 86 8.88 -12.43 12.64
C LEU A 86 10.31 -12.81 13.03
N GLY A 87 11.33 -12.13 12.47
CA GLY A 87 12.73 -12.50 12.67
C GLY A 87 13.09 -13.85 12.03
N ALA A 88 12.28 -14.35 11.10
CA ALA A 88 12.52 -15.57 10.34
C ALA A 88 13.52 -15.31 9.19
N ILE A 89 14.68 -14.76 9.54
CA ILE A 89 15.77 -14.47 8.62
C ILE A 89 16.67 -15.73 8.57
N PRO A 90 16.98 -16.27 7.36
CA PRO A 90 17.81 -17.47 7.20
C PRO A 90 19.20 -17.39 7.84
#